data_AF-A0A934MFU0-F1
#
_entry.id   AF-A0A934MFU0-F1
#
_cell.length_a   1.000
_cell.length_b   1.000
_cell.length_c   1.000
_cell.angle_alpha   90.00
_cell.angle_beta   90.00
_cell.angle_gamma   90.00
#
_symmetry.space_group_name_H-M   'P 1'
#
loop_
_entity.id
_entity.type
_entity.pdbx_description
1 polymer ?
#
loop_
_entity_poly.entity_id
_entity_poly.type
_entity_poly.pdbx_seq_one_letter_code
_entity_poly.pdbx_strand_id
1 'polypeptide(L)'
;MLTALEIGLRMVGVFYVLAGFLAMHGAVSDRMMDLMLSALTLEPQPAREGQRRALWTVSALAIAMGGGALMALSLWAVPLFLVGLGTQAFYLVWARTAYPPENADEEKGRRQTINAALLYAVATLGVVAAASAGLLRPWLDPWALAAPAAGLFLLFAFGRQLFWKAKSPGMAFPPDDEEDDIYYPDPGPIPVVTRVRLEPRWGCYGLIDADTDEDCQPDLYVPDELANRIHWWTMTFDGTRDTFTAVFEDREDEARHRREGDEIVAELRAVFGADNVEGPIYPSTIAYVGPDIDADGNTLKAPET
;
A
#
# COMPACT_ATOMS: atom_id res chain seq x y z
N MET A 1 25.76 0.43 -42.21
CA MET A 1 24.28 0.35 -42.25
C MET A 1 23.74 -0.65 -41.24
N LEU A 2 24.27 -1.88 -41.15
CA LEU A 2 23.90 -2.86 -40.10
C LEU A 2 24.00 -2.30 -38.68
N THR A 3 25.08 -1.57 -38.37
CA THR A 3 25.31 -0.98 -37.03
C THR A 3 24.25 0.03 -36.60
N ALA A 4 23.77 0.89 -37.51
CA ALA A 4 22.72 1.87 -37.19
C ALA A 4 21.37 1.18 -36.93
N LEU A 5 21.06 0.14 -37.69
CA LEU A 5 19.85 -0.65 -37.53
C LEU A 5 19.88 -1.45 -36.21
N GLU A 6 21.02 -2.05 -35.87
CA GLU A 6 21.23 -2.73 -34.59
C GLU A 6 21.07 -1.77 -33.40
N ILE A 7 21.66 -0.57 -33.47
CA ILE A 7 21.49 0.47 -32.44
C ILE A 7 20.00 0.83 -32.31
N GLY A 8 19.30 1.02 -33.44
CA GLY A 8 17.87 1.28 -33.46
C GLY A 8 17.05 0.19 -32.75
N LEU A 9 17.30 -1.08 -33.07
CA LEU A 9 16.65 -2.23 -32.42
C LEU A 9 16.92 -2.26 -30.92
N ARG A 10 18.16 -1.97 -30.49
CA ARG A 10 18.51 -1.90 -29.07
C ARG A 10 17.79 -0.78 -28.34
N MET A 11 17.68 0.39 -28.96
CA MET A 11 16.93 1.53 -28.40
C MET A 11 15.44 1.21 -28.25
N VAL A 12 14.84 0.53 -29.24
CA VAL A 12 13.47 0.00 -29.12
C VAL A 12 13.39 -1.00 -27.97
N GLY A 13 14.39 -1.88 -27.82
CA GLY A 13 14.50 -2.79 -26.69
C GLY A 13 14.49 -2.08 -25.34
N VAL A 14 15.36 -1.07 -25.16
CA VAL A 14 15.42 -0.23 -23.95
C VAL A 14 14.08 0.44 -23.67
N PHE A 15 13.43 1.00 -24.69
CA PHE A 15 12.12 1.60 -24.55
C PHE A 15 11.09 0.61 -23.97
N TYR A 16 11.05 -0.62 -24.47
CA TYR A 16 10.11 -1.63 -23.96
C TYR A 16 10.49 -2.20 -22.59
N VAL A 17 11.78 -2.26 -22.23
CA VAL A 17 12.20 -2.54 -20.85
C VAL A 17 11.62 -1.49 -19.90
N LEU A 18 11.81 -0.21 -20.22
CA LEU A 18 11.31 0.90 -19.41
C LEU A 18 9.77 0.92 -19.35
N ALA A 19 9.10 0.72 -20.48
CA ALA A 19 7.64 0.67 -20.53
C ALA A 19 7.07 -0.46 -19.67
N GLY A 20 7.66 -1.66 -19.73
CA GLY A 20 7.27 -2.78 -18.89
C GLY A 20 7.55 -2.51 -17.41
N PHE A 21 8.68 -1.89 -17.07
CA PHE A 21 9.01 -1.49 -15.70
C PHE A 21 8.00 -0.47 -15.13
N LEU A 22 7.68 0.59 -15.89
CA LEU A 22 6.67 1.58 -15.49
C LEU A 22 5.30 0.95 -15.32
N ALA A 23 4.90 0.05 -16.21
CA ALA A 23 3.62 -0.66 -16.11
C ALA A 23 3.57 -1.56 -14.85
N MET A 24 4.67 -2.23 -14.50
CA MET A 24 4.76 -3.00 -13.25
C MET A 24 4.71 -2.07 -12.02
N HIS A 25 5.41 -0.95 -12.03
CA HIS A 25 5.37 0.03 -10.94
C HIS A 25 3.95 0.59 -10.73
N GLY A 26 3.23 0.90 -11.82
CA GLY A 26 1.83 1.29 -11.78
C GLY A 26 0.95 0.21 -11.14
N ALA A 27 1.08 -1.05 -11.58
CA ALA A 27 0.32 -2.16 -11.01
C ALA A 27 0.58 -2.39 -9.51
N VAL A 28 1.79 -2.11 -9.02
CA VAL A 28 2.13 -2.15 -7.60
C VAL A 28 1.49 -0.99 -6.83
N SER A 29 1.55 0.23 -7.39
CA SER A 29 0.97 1.43 -6.78
C SER A 29 -0.55 1.32 -6.66
N ASP A 30 -1.22 0.86 -7.72
CA ASP A 30 -2.66 0.57 -7.71
C ASP A 30 -3.00 -0.47 -6.65
N ARG A 31 -2.19 -1.54 -6.53
CA ARG A 31 -2.39 -2.55 -5.48
C ARG A 31 -2.28 -1.95 -4.07
N MET A 32 -1.30 -1.07 -3.83
CA MET A 32 -1.15 -0.43 -2.53
C MET A 32 -2.37 0.43 -2.20
N MET A 33 -2.86 1.20 -3.15
CA MET A 33 -4.05 2.03 -2.97
C MET A 33 -5.31 1.20 -2.75
N ASP A 34 -5.50 0.12 -3.52
CA ASP A 34 -6.64 -0.78 -3.34
C ASP A 34 -6.55 -1.55 -2.01
N LEU A 35 -5.34 -1.86 -1.52
CA LEU A 35 -5.14 -2.44 -0.20
C LEU A 35 -5.49 -1.44 0.91
N MET A 36 -5.07 -0.18 0.77
CA MET A 36 -5.44 0.90 1.70
C MET A 36 -6.95 1.11 1.71
N LEU A 37 -7.60 1.13 0.53
CA LEU A 37 -9.04 1.24 0.42
C LEU A 37 -9.74 0.04 1.06
N SER A 38 -9.33 -1.20 0.76
CA SER A 38 -9.92 -2.40 1.38
C SER A 38 -9.72 -2.47 2.90
N ALA A 39 -8.60 -1.93 3.40
CA ALA A 39 -8.33 -1.83 4.84
C ALA A 39 -9.24 -0.79 5.50
N LEU A 40 -9.62 0.27 4.78
CA LEU A 40 -10.55 1.29 5.26
C LEU A 40 -12.02 0.84 5.14
N THR A 41 -12.39 0.09 4.10
CA THR A 41 -13.78 -0.34 3.86
C THR A 41 -14.13 -1.69 4.47
N LEU A 42 -13.15 -2.46 4.95
CA LEU A 42 -13.32 -3.85 5.44
C LEU A 42 -13.97 -4.81 4.42
N GLU A 43 -14.06 -4.41 3.15
CA GLU A 43 -14.64 -5.23 2.09
C GLU A 43 -13.53 -5.99 1.33
N PRO A 44 -13.68 -7.31 1.16
CA PRO A 44 -12.72 -8.10 0.38
C PRO A 44 -12.73 -7.69 -1.09
N GLN A 45 -11.54 -7.48 -1.66
CA GLN A 45 -11.39 -7.19 -3.09
C GLN A 45 -12.02 -8.32 -3.94
N PRO A 46 -12.88 -8.00 -4.93
CA PRO A 46 -13.51 -9.01 -5.75
C PRO A 46 -12.45 -9.82 -6.53
N ALA A 47 -12.55 -11.15 -6.50
CA ALA A 47 -11.57 -12.07 -7.09
C ALA A 47 -11.26 -11.82 -8.59
N ARG A 48 -12.20 -11.20 -9.31
CA ARG A 48 -12.03 -10.78 -10.71
C ARG A 48 -10.97 -9.69 -10.90
N GLU A 49 -10.81 -8.78 -9.93
CA GLU A 49 -9.77 -7.74 -9.96
C GLU A 49 -8.37 -8.34 -9.72
N GLY A 50 -8.27 -9.34 -8.85
CA GLY A 50 -7.02 -10.09 -8.63
C GLY A 50 -6.51 -10.78 -9.90
N GLN A 51 -7.41 -11.44 -10.65
CA GLN A 51 -7.06 -12.09 -11.92
C GLN A 51 -6.67 -11.08 -13.01
N ARG A 52 -7.40 -9.97 -13.10
CA ARG A 52 -7.05 -8.87 -14.01
C ARG A 52 -5.66 -8.34 -13.68
N ARG A 53 -5.36 -8.05 -12.41
CA ARG A 53 -4.05 -7.53 -11.97
C ARG A 53 -2.91 -8.52 -12.25
N ALA A 54 -3.14 -9.82 -12.03
CA ALA A 54 -2.18 -10.86 -12.38
C ALA A 54 -1.88 -10.88 -13.89
N LEU A 55 -2.92 -10.82 -14.73
CA LEU A 55 -2.78 -10.77 -16.19
C LEU A 55 -2.02 -9.53 -16.66
N TRP A 56 -2.32 -8.36 -16.08
CA TRP A 56 -1.61 -7.11 -16.37
C TRP A 56 -0.15 -7.16 -15.97
N THR A 57 0.15 -7.73 -14.80
CA THR A 57 1.53 -7.85 -14.31
C THR A 57 2.35 -8.82 -15.17
N VAL A 58 1.78 -9.98 -15.52
CA VAL A 58 2.43 -10.95 -16.42
C VAL A 58 2.67 -10.32 -17.79
N SER A 59 1.70 -9.55 -18.30
CA SER A 59 1.83 -8.85 -19.58
C SER A 59 2.92 -7.77 -19.53
N ALA A 60 2.97 -6.96 -18.47
CA ALA A 60 4.00 -5.93 -18.27
C ALA A 60 5.40 -6.55 -18.19
N LEU A 61 5.54 -7.70 -17.53
CA LEU A 61 6.80 -8.40 -17.49
C LEU A 61 7.17 -9.02 -18.84
N ALA A 62 6.23 -9.62 -19.57
CA ALA A 62 6.47 -10.14 -20.91
C ALA A 62 6.99 -9.03 -21.85
N ILE A 63 6.43 -7.82 -21.74
CA ILE A 63 6.90 -6.63 -22.48
C ILE A 63 8.33 -6.27 -22.07
N ALA A 64 8.63 -6.22 -20.76
CA ALA A 64 9.98 -5.91 -20.27
C ALA A 64 11.01 -6.95 -20.73
N MET A 65 10.66 -8.24 -20.66
CA MET A 65 11.50 -9.35 -21.13
C MET A 65 11.70 -9.30 -22.64
N GLY A 66 10.64 -9.01 -23.40
CA GLY A 66 10.72 -8.80 -24.84
C GLY A 66 11.68 -7.67 -25.20
N GLY A 67 11.55 -6.53 -24.51
CA GLY A 67 12.48 -5.40 -24.65
C GLY A 67 13.93 -5.77 -24.31
N GLY A 68 14.16 -6.48 -23.21
CA GLY A 68 15.49 -6.93 -22.80
C GLY A 68 16.10 -7.92 -23.80
N ALA A 69 15.30 -8.85 -24.29
CA ALA A 69 15.71 -9.78 -25.34
C ALA A 69 16.08 -9.02 -26.62
N LEU A 70 15.30 -8.02 -27.02
CA LEU A 70 15.60 -7.20 -28.20
C LEU A 70 16.84 -6.32 -28.00
N MET A 71 17.06 -5.78 -26.80
CA MET A 71 18.27 -5.05 -26.42
C MET A 71 19.52 -5.93 -26.53
N ALA A 72 19.40 -7.22 -26.21
CA ALA A 72 20.45 -8.22 -26.42
C ALA A 72 20.52 -8.75 -27.86
N LEU A 73 19.64 -8.27 -28.75
CA LEU A 73 19.41 -8.79 -30.10
C LEU A 73 19.15 -10.30 -30.10
N SER A 74 18.38 -10.82 -29.14
CA SER A 74 18.08 -12.24 -28.96
C SER A 74 16.85 -12.67 -29.77
N LEU A 75 16.89 -13.88 -30.37
CA LEU A 75 15.72 -14.48 -31.02
C LEU A 75 14.52 -14.67 -30.06
N TRP A 76 14.75 -14.73 -28.74
CA TRP A 76 13.68 -14.73 -27.73
C TRP A 76 12.78 -13.50 -27.81
N ALA A 77 13.23 -12.39 -28.41
CA ALA A 77 12.41 -11.22 -28.64
C ALA A 77 11.15 -11.54 -29.46
N VAL A 78 11.24 -12.42 -30.47
CA VAL A 78 10.12 -12.75 -31.35
C VAL A 78 8.93 -13.33 -30.58
N PRO A 79 9.05 -14.47 -29.86
CA PRO A 79 7.92 -15.03 -29.14
C PRO A 79 7.43 -14.12 -28.01
N LEU A 80 8.31 -13.38 -27.33
CA LEU A 80 7.92 -12.47 -26.25
C LEU A 80 7.09 -11.29 -26.76
N PHE A 81 7.49 -10.70 -27.89
CA PHE A 81 6.70 -9.66 -28.55
C PHE A 81 5.36 -10.22 -29.06
N LEU A 82 5.35 -11.41 -29.67
CA LEU A 82 4.09 -12.03 -30.13
C LEU A 82 3.12 -12.32 -28.97
N VAL A 83 3.61 -12.81 -27.84
CA VAL A 83 2.79 -13.02 -26.63
C VAL A 83 2.22 -11.70 -26.13
N GLY A 84 3.03 -10.64 -26.03
CA GLY A 84 2.57 -9.31 -25.61
C GLY A 84 1.52 -8.72 -26.56
N LEU A 85 1.68 -8.93 -27.86
CA LEU A 85 0.70 -8.49 -28.85
C LEU A 85 -0.61 -9.28 -28.73
N GLY A 86 -0.49 -10.59 -28.51
CA GLY A 86 -1.62 -11.48 -28.28
C GLY A 86 -2.43 -11.09 -27.05
N THR A 87 -1.77 -10.77 -25.93
CA THR A 87 -2.46 -10.33 -24.70
C THR A 87 -3.13 -8.97 -24.88
N GLN A 88 -2.50 -8.01 -25.56
CA GLN A 88 -3.13 -6.72 -25.87
C GLN A 88 -4.35 -6.86 -26.79
N ALA A 89 -4.24 -7.70 -27.84
CA ALA A 89 -5.35 -7.97 -28.74
C ALA A 89 -6.52 -8.66 -28.01
N PHE A 90 -6.21 -9.68 -27.20
CA PHE A 90 -7.20 -10.35 -26.36
C PHE A 90 -7.90 -9.38 -25.41
N TYR A 91 -7.12 -8.53 -24.71
CA TYR A 91 -7.66 -7.53 -23.82
C TYR A 91 -8.60 -6.56 -24.55
N LEU A 92 -8.22 -6.05 -25.72
CA LEU A 92 -9.08 -5.13 -26.48
C LEU A 92 -10.38 -5.78 -26.95
N VAL A 93 -10.35 -7.06 -27.36
CA VAL A 93 -11.54 -7.80 -27.76
C VAL A 93 -12.45 -8.05 -26.56
N TRP A 94 -11.88 -8.52 -25.44
CA TRP A 94 -12.64 -8.80 -24.22
C TRP A 94 -13.21 -7.52 -23.59
N ALA A 95 -12.40 -6.47 -23.50
CA ALA A 95 -12.81 -5.20 -22.92
C ALA A 95 -13.83 -4.46 -23.81
N ARG A 96 -14.03 -4.84 -25.07
CA ARG A 96 -15.10 -4.30 -25.92
C ARG A 96 -16.47 -4.84 -25.49
N THR A 97 -16.54 -6.07 -25.00
CA THR A 97 -17.81 -6.71 -24.60
C THR A 97 -18.06 -6.63 -23.10
N ALA A 98 -17.01 -6.69 -22.28
CA ALA A 98 -17.13 -6.68 -20.82
C ALA A 98 -17.28 -5.28 -20.21
N TYR A 99 -16.70 -4.25 -20.82
CA TYR A 99 -16.65 -2.88 -20.29
C TYR A 99 -16.80 -1.85 -21.42
N PRO A 100 -18.00 -1.65 -21.96
CA PRO A 100 -18.25 -0.56 -22.90
C PRO A 100 -17.99 0.80 -22.21
N PRO A 101 -17.32 1.77 -22.87
CA PRO A 101 -17.02 3.06 -22.26
C PRO A 101 -18.31 3.84 -21.99
N GLU A 102 -18.46 4.33 -20.76
CA GLU A 102 -19.66 5.05 -20.30
C GLU A 102 -19.45 6.57 -20.35
N ASN A 103 -18.20 7.02 -20.26
CA ASN A 103 -17.82 8.43 -20.15
C ASN A 103 -16.74 8.86 -21.18
N ALA A 104 -16.62 10.17 -21.43
CA ALA A 104 -15.66 10.73 -22.39
C ALA A 104 -14.19 10.44 -22.02
N ASP A 105 -13.87 10.39 -20.73
CA ASP A 105 -12.53 10.05 -20.25
C ASP A 105 -12.18 8.56 -20.49
N GLU A 106 -13.16 7.67 -20.38
CA GLU A 106 -13.00 6.26 -20.70
C GLU A 106 -12.81 6.03 -22.19
N GLU A 107 -13.50 6.80 -23.04
CA GLU A 107 -13.29 6.76 -24.49
C GLU A 107 -11.87 7.23 -24.85
N LYS A 108 -11.38 8.29 -24.20
CA LYS A 108 -10.00 8.76 -24.37
C LYS A 108 -8.98 7.71 -23.92
N GLY A 109 -9.19 7.08 -22.77
CA GLY A 109 -8.37 5.97 -22.28
C GLY A 109 -8.38 4.78 -23.25
N ARG A 110 -9.53 4.46 -23.84
CA ARG A 110 -9.65 3.39 -24.85
C ARG A 110 -8.83 3.71 -26.10
N ARG A 111 -8.89 4.94 -26.60
CA ARG A 111 -8.09 5.39 -27.76
C ARG A 111 -6.59 5.31 -27.48
N GLN A 112 -6.15 5.68 -26.27
CA GLN A 112 -4.76 5.54 -25.86
C GLN A 112 -4.30 4.08 -25.85
N THR A 113 -5.11 3.16 -25.31
CA THR A 113 -4.80 1.73 -25.32
C THR A 113 -4.74 1.16 -26.73
N ILE A 114 -5.65 1.57 -27.63
CA ILE A 114 -5.61 1.17 -29.05
C ILE A 114 -4.33 1.67 -29.72
N ASN A 115 -3.96 2.94 -29.52
CA ASN A 115 -2.74 3.51 -30.10
C ASN A 115 -1.48 2.81 -29.58
N ALA A 116 -1.45 2.47 -28.28
CA ALA A 116 -0.36 1.71 -27.69
C ALA A 116 -0.25 0.30 -28.30
N ALA A 117 -1.38 -0.37 -28.53
CA ALA A 117 -1.41 -1.69 -29.18
C ALA A 117 -0.95 -1.62 -30.65
N LEU A 118 -1.32 -0.57 -31.38
CA LEU A 118 -0.84 -0.34 -32.75
C LEU A 118 0.67 -0.10 -32.78
N LEU A 119 1.20 0.73 -31.88
CA LEU A 119 2.64 0.97 -31.77
C LEU A 119 3.39 -0.33 -31.44
N TYR A 120 2.84 -1.13 -30.52
CA TYR A 120 3.38 -2.44 -30.17
C TYR A 120 3.34 -3.44 -31.33
N ALA A 121 2.27 -3.43 -32.13
CA ALA A 121 2.17 -4.25 -33.34
C ALA A 121 3.23 -3.88 -34.37
N VAL A 122 3.46 -2.58 -34.60
CA VAL A 122 4.52 -2.08 -35.49
C VAL A 122 5.89 -2.53 -35.00
N ALA A 123 6.17 -2.41 -33.70
CA ALA A 123 7.42 -2.89 -33.13
C ALA A 123 7.58 -4.41 -33.28
N THR A 124 6.51 -5.18 -33.02
CA THR A 124 6.50 -6.64 -33.17
C THR A 124 6.83 -7.05 -34.61
N LEU A 125 6.24 -6.39 -35.61
CA LEU A 125 6.57 -6.61 -37.02
C LEU A 125 8.03 -6.29 -37.31
N GLY A 126 8.57 -5.21 -36.73
CA GLY A 126 9.98 -4.85 -36.82
C GLY A 126 10.91 -5.94 -36.24
N VAL A 127 10.54 -6.53 -35.11
CA VAL A 127 11.30 -7.63 -34.48
C VAL A 127 11.27 -8.89 -35.35
N VAL A 128 10.11 -9.25 -35.92
CA VAL A 128 9.99 -10.38 -36.85
C VAL A 128 10.80 -10.14 -38.13
N ALA A 129 10.77 -8.92 -38.67
CA ALA A 129 11.57 -8.54 -39.83
C ALA A 129 13.08 -8.65 -39.51
N ALA A 130 13.51 -8.16 -38.35
CA ALA A 130 14.91 -8.28 -37.89
C ALA A 130 15.35 -9.75 -37.73
N ALA A 131 14.45 -10.62 -37.23
CA ALA A 131 14.69 -12.06 -37.17
C ALA A 131 14.88 -12.65 -38.58
N SER A 132 13.98 -12.32 -39.52
CA SER A 132 14.05 -12.81 -40.91
C SER A 132 15.28 -12.34 -41.66
N ALA A 133 15.81 -11.17 -41.30
CA ALA A 133 17.05 -10.61 -41.83
C ALA A 133 18.32 -11.18 -41.18
N GLY A 134 18.20 -12.09 -40.21
CA GLY A 134 19.34 -12.71 -39.52
C GLY A 134 20.09 -11.78 -38.55
N LEU A 135 19.46 -10.67 -38.12
CA LEU A 135 20.07 -9.70 -37.19
C LEU A 135 20.00 -10.15 -35.72
N LEU A 136 19.16 -11.12 -35.42
CA LEU A 136 18.99 -11.66 -34.07
C LEU A 136 19.87 -12.88 -33.84
N ARG A 137 20.44 -12.95 -32.65
CA ARG A 137 21.32 -14.01 -32.17
C ARG A 137 20.54 -15.28 -31.84
N PRO A 138 21.20 -16.45 -31.98
CA PRO A 138 20.61 -17.75 -31.67
C PRO A 138 20.08 -17.86 -30.23
N TRP A 139 19.07 -18.72 -30.06
CA TRP A 139 18.38 -18.98 -28.78
C TRP A 139 19.28 -19.37 -27.61
N LEU A 140 20.42 -20.00 -27.90
CA LEU A 140 21.36 -20.59 -26.93
C LEU A 140 22.64 -19.77 -26.76
N ASP A 141 22.75 -18.57 -27.35
CA ASP A 141 23.86 -17.66 -27.03
C ASP A 141 23.76 -17.28 -25.53
N PRO A 142 24.82 -17.47 -24.71
CA PRO A 142 24.81 -17.09 -23.30
C PRO A 142 24.32 -15.66 -23.04
N TRP A 143 24.64 -14.72 -23.93
CA TRP A 143 24.17 -13.34 -23.84
C TRP A 143 22.69 -13.18 -24.23
N ALA A 144 22.20 -14.03 -25.13
CA ALA A 144 20.81 -14.09 -25.53
C ALA A 144 19.89 -14.70 -24.47
N LEU A 145 20.46 -15.51 -23.56
CA LEU A 145 19.77 -16.11 -22.41
C LEU A 145 19.73 -15.20 -21.16
N ALA A 146 20.66 -14.25 -21.04
CA ALA A 146 20.73 -13.37 -19.87
C ALA A 146 19.44 -12.56 -19.63
N ALA A 147 18.86 -12.00 -20.70
CA ALA A 147 17.62 -11.22 -20.61
C ALA A 147 16.39 -12.07 -20.20
N PRO A 148 16.06 -13.20 -20.84
CA PRO A 148 14.95 -14.04 -20.39
C PRO A 148 15.22 -14.70 -19.02
N ALA A 149 16.47 -15.02 -18.67
CA ALA A 149 16.81 -15.55 -17.35
C ALA A 149 16.60 -14.50 -16.24
N ALA A 150 17.05 -13.26 -16.46
CA ALA A 150 16.80 -12.14 -15.54
C ALA A 150 15.30 -11.84 -15.44
N GLY A 151 14.59 -11.88 -16.57
CA GLY A 151 13.14 -11.76 -16.64
C GLY A 151 12.39 -12.83 -15.85
N LEU A 152 12.78 -14.09 -16.00
CA LEU A 152 12.23 -15.22 -15.23
C LEU A 152 12.57 -15.12 -13.75
N PHE A 153 13.77 -14.68 -13.39
CA PHE A 153 14.15 -14.42 -12.00
C PHE A 153 13.29 -13.30 -11.40
N LEU A 154 13.07 -12.21 -12.14
CA LEU A 154 12.17 -11.13 -11.72
C LEU A 154 10.72 -11.62 -11.65
N LEU A 155 10.24 -12.44 -12.60
CA LEU A 155 8.91 -13.06 -12.54
C LEU A 155 8.78 -13.93 -11.30
N PHE A 156 9.81 -14.71 -10.99
CA PHE A 156 9.81 -15.57 -9.83
C PHE A 156 9.86 -14.76 -8.55
N ALA A 157 10.69 -13.70 -8.47
CA ALA A 157 10.77 -12.83 -7.31
C ALA A 157 9.48 -12.03 -7.09
N PHE A 158 8.92 -11.42 -8.14
CA PHE A 158 7.66 -10.69 -8.10
C PHE A 158 6.47 -11.60 -7.95
N GLY A 159 6.41 -12.71 -8.66
CA GLY A 159 5.37 -13.74 -8.55
C GLY A 159 5.38 -14.31 -7.14
N ARG A 160 6.57 -14.63 -6.61
CA ARG A 160 6.71 -14.94 -5.19
C ARG A 160 6.20 -13.80 -4.34
N GLN A 161 6.53 -12.53 -4.56
CA GLN A 161 5.97 -11.42 -3.76
C GLN A 161 4.44 -11.22 -3.93
N LEU A 162 3.87 -11.53 -5.09
CA LEU A 162 2.44 -11.43 -5.40
C LEU A 162 1.64 -12.57 -4.77
N PHE A 163 2.18 -13.79 -4.83
CA PHE A 163 1.60 -15.03 -4.29
C PHE A 163 2.07 -15.34 -2.86
N TRP A 164 3.10 -14.65 -2.37
CA TRP A 164 3.43 -14.56 -0.96
C TRP A 164 2.31 -13.72 -0.38
N LYS A 165 1.23 -14.43 -0.02
CA LYS A 165 0.45 -14.07 1.15
C LYS A 165 1.51 -13.84 2.21
N ALA A 166 1.74 -12.58 2.60
CA ALA A 166 2.42 -12.32 3.86
C ALA A 166 1.82 -13.34 4.82
N LYS A 167 2.67 -14.20 5.38
CA LYS A 167 2.22 -14.99 6.52
C LYS A 167 1.95 -13.89 7.53
N SER A 168 0.71 -13.41 7.58
CA SER A 168 0.31 -12.42 8.55
C SER A 168 0.86 -12.98 9.85
N PRO A 169 1.70 -12.25 10.58
CA PRO A 169 2.03 -12.66 11.92
C PRO A 169 0.68 -12.73 12.66
N GLY A 170 0.13 -13.94 12.79
CA GLY A 170 -1.06 -14.26 13.57
C GLY A 170 -2.28 -13.34 13.45
N MET A 171 -2.45 -12.57 12.37
CA MET A 171 -3.63 -11.74 12.12
C MET A 171 -4.19 -12.08 10.74
N ALA A 172 -4.80 -13.25 10.64
CA ALA A 172 -5.62 -13.62 9.51
C ALA A 172 -6.88 -14.30 10.08
N PHE A 173 -7.97 -13.54 10.08
CA PHE A 173 -9.32 -14.10 10.11
C PHE A 173 -9.48 -15.02 8.87
N PRO A 174 -9.92 -16.28 9.03
CA PRO A 174 -10.13 -17.21 7.93
C PRO A 174 -11.35 -16.80 7.07
N PRO A 175 -11.48 -17.33 5.84
CA PRO A 175 -12.61 -17.03 4.95
C PRO A 175 -13.88 -17.80 5.36
N ASP A 176 -15.03 -17.13 5.26
CA ASP A 176 -16.43 -17.58 5.50
C ASP A 176 -16.86 -18.75 4.59
N ASP A 177 -16.23 -19.92 4.73
CA ASP A 177 -16.61 -21.13 3.99
C ASP A 177 -17.13 -22.25 4.93
N GLU A 178 -16.95 -22.09 6.23
CA GLU A 178 -17.59 -22.86 7.28
C GLU A 178 -18.15 -21.82 8.26
N GLU A 179 -19.25 -22.12 8.96
CA GLU A 179 -19.67 -21.35 10.14
C GLU A 179 -18.56 -21.49 11.21
N ASP A 180 -17.41 -20.86 10.98
CA ASP A 180 -16.43 -20.56 11.99
C ASP A 180 -17.02 -19.38 12.74
N ASP A 181 -17.81 -19.71 13.78
CA ASP A 181 -18.10 -18.81 14.88
C ASP A 181 -16.82 -18.02 15.14
N ILE A 182 -16.84 -16.71 14.86
CA ILE A 182 -15.83 -15.81 15.38
C ILE A 182 -15.80 -16.13 16.86
N TYR A 183 -14.73 -16.78 17.33
CA TYR A 183 -14.49 -16.93 18.75
C TYR A 183 -14.16 -15.51 19.25
N TYR A 184 -15.21 -14.70 19.39
CA TYR A 184 -15.32 -13.86 20.54
C TYR A 184 -15.15 -14.85 21.69
N PRO A 185 -14.04 -14.83 22.45
CA PRO A 185 -14.09 -15.46 23.75
C PRO A 185 -15.39 -14.99 24.37
N ASP A 186 -16.26 -15.95 24.71
CA ASP A 186 -17.51 -15.72 25.43
C ASP A 186 -17.20 -14.59 26.41
N PRO A 187 -17.81 -13.39 26.26
CA PRO A 187 -17.27 -12.16 26.83
C PRO A 187 -16.89 -12.47 28.25
N GLY A 188 -15.57 -12.57 28.47
CA GLY A 188 -15.07 -12.93 29.77
C GLY A 188 -15.71 -11.97 30.76
N PRO A 189 -15.97 -12.40 32.01
CA PRO A 189 -16.49 -11.46 32.99
C PRO A 189 -15.63 -10.20 32.92
N ILE A 190 -16.29 -9.05 32.66
CA ILE A 190 -15.59 -7.77 32.55
C ILE A 190 -14.73 -7.63 33.81
N PRO A 191 -13.40 -7.54 33.69
CA PRO A 191 -12.51 -7.48 34.84
C PRO A 191 -12.96 -6.35 35.76
N VAL A 192 -13.08 -6.60 37.07
CA VAL A 192 -13.52 -5.55 37.98
C VAL A 192 -12.36 -4.58 38.19
N VAL A 193 -12.47 -3.39 37.61
CA VAL A 193 -11.52 -2.30 37.80
C VAL A 193 -12.00 -1.42 38.95
N THR A 194 -11.16 -1.27 39.97
CA THR A 194 -11.50 -0.48 41.18
C THR A 194 -10.75 0.84 41.23
N ARG A 195 -9.54 0.89 40.66
CA ARG A 195 -8.71 2.09 40.60
C ARG A 195 -8.30 2.35 39.16
N VAL A 196 -8.50 3.58 38.71
CA VAL A 196 -8.20 3.96 37.33
C VAL A 196 -7.22 5.12 37.28
N ARG A 197 -6.42 5.15 36.22
CA ARG A 197 -5.56 6.26 35.86
C ARG A 197 -5.92 6.74 34.48
N LEU A 198 -6.06 8.05 34.32
CA LEU A 198 -6.17 8.67 33.00
C LEU A 198 -4.77 9.04 32.51
N GLU A 199 -4.32 8.42 31.42
CA GLU A 199 -2.99 8.61 30.85
C GLU A 199 -3.07 8.47 29.33
N PRO A 200 -2.73 9.51 28.53
CA PRO A 200 -2.75 9.39 27.10
C PRO A 200 -1.48 8.63 26.65
N ARG A 201 -1.68 7.50 25.97
CA ARG A 201 -0.61 6.64 25.43
C ARG A 201 -0.84 6.38 23.96
N TRP A 202 0.23 6.40 23.18
CA TRP A 202 0.14 6.08 21.76
C TRP A 202 -0.24 4.60 21.56
N GLY A 203 -1.36 4.36 20.88
CA GLY A 203 -1.79 3.01 20.51
C GLY A 203 -2.47 2.19 21.62
N CYS A 204 -2.85 2.81 22.74
CA CYS A 204 -3.58 2.18 23.85
C CYS A 204 -4.84 3.00 24.19
N TYR A 205 -5.77 2.43 24.96
CA TYR A 205 -6.85 3.23 25.56
C TYR A 205 -6.29 4.19 26.62
N GLY A 206 -6.88 5.38 26.74
CA GLY A 206 -6.44 6.39 27.72
C GLY A 206 -6.86 6.11 29.16
N LEU A 207 -7.74 5.13 29.38
CA LEU A 207 -8.14 4.66 30.71
C LEU A 207 -7.31 3.43 31.07
N ILE A 208 -6.55 3.50 32.15
CA ILE A 208 -5.64 2.44 32.61
C ILE A 208 -6.11 1.94 33.97
N ASP A 209 -6.05 0.63 34.20
CA ASP A 209 -6.20 0.09 35.55
C ASP A 209 -4.92 0.39 36.34
N ALA A 210 -5.04 1.17 37.41
CA ALA A 210 -3.90 1.63 38.20
C ALA A 210 -3.22 0.48 38.97
N ASP A 211 -3.91 -0.64 39.19
CA ASP A 211 -3.38 -1.79 39.94
C ASP A 211 -2.62 -2.77 39.03
N THR A 212 -3.02 -2.91 37.77
CA THR A 212 -2.44 -3.88 36.81
C THR A 212 -1.60 -3.24 35.69
N ASP A 213 -1.71 -1.92 35.49
CA ASP A 213 -1.13 -1.16 34.37
C ASP A 213 -1.63 -1.61 32.98
N GLU A 214 -2.74 -2.36 32.92
CA GLU A 214 -3.41 -2.75 31.68
C GLU A 214 -4.36 -1.65 31.20
N ASP A 215 -4.42 -1.45 29.89
CA ASP A 215 -5.36 -0.52 29.30
C ASP A 215 -6.79 -1.08 29.30
N CYS A 216 -7.71 -0.24 29.73
CA CYS A 216 -9.11 -0.57 29.92
C CYS A 216 -9.94 0.13 28.85
N GLN A 217 -10.80 -0.64 28.18
CA GLN A 217 -11.76 -0.06 27.24
C GLN A 217 -12.80 0.79 28.01
N PRO A 218 -12.88 2.11 27.82
CA PRO A 218 -13.76 2.98 28.61
C PRO A 218 -15.24 2.59 28.52
N ASP A 219 -15.68 2.10 27.36
CA ASP A 219 -17.07 1.70 27.08
C ASP A 219 -17.60 0.62 28.03
N LEU A 220 -16.70 -0.13 28.69
CA LEU A 220 -17.05 -1.20 29.63
C LEU A 220 -17.26 -0.70 31.07
N TYR A 221 -16.77 0.49 31.40
CA TYR A 221 -16.63 0.93 32.80
C TYR A 221 -17.27 2.28 33.13
N VAL A 222 -17.53 3.12 32.11
CA VAL A 222 -18.10 4.46 32.31
C VAL A 222 -19.28 4.70 31.37
N PRO A 223 -20.15 5.69 31.63
CA PRO A 223 -21.23 6.05 30.73
C PRO A 223 -20.72 6.42 29.32
N ASP A 224 -21.49 6.09 28.28
CA ASP A 224 -21.12 6.27 26.86
C ASP A 224 -20.59 7.67 26.53
N GLU A 225 -21.17 8.72 27.12
CA GLU A 225 -20.73 10.10 26.88
C GLU A 225 -19.30 10.34 27.39
N LEU A 226 -18.99 9.84 28.59
CA LEU A 226 -17.65 9.92 29.18
C LEU A 226 -16.67 9.00 28.45
N ALA A 227 -17.09 7.79 28.06
CA ALA A 227 -16.28 6.87 27.26
C ALA A 227 -15.84 7.52 25.94
N ASN A 228 -16.79 8.10 25.20
CA ASN A 228 -16.52 8.80 23.95
C ASN A 228 -15.57 9.99 24.16
N ARG A 229 -15.73 10.77 25.24
CA ARG A 229 -14.82 11.87 25.55
C ARG A 229 -13.40 11.39 25.84
N ILE A 230 -13.24 10.29 26.59
CA ILE A 230 -11.94 9.67 26.84
C ILE A 230 -11.30 9.22 25.51
N HIS A 231 -12.07 8.60 24.62
CA HIS A 231 -11.60 8.20 23.29
C HIS A 231 -11.12 9.40 22.48
N TRP A 232 -11.94 10.45 22.36
CA TRP A 232 -11.58 11.66 21.62
C TRP A 232 -10.36 12.36 22.19
N TRP A 233 -10.30 12.52 23.51
CA TRP A 233 -9.15 13.08 24.21
C TRP A 233 -7.88 12.27 23.97
N THR A 234 -7.96 10.94 23.99
CA THR A 234 -6.80 10.09 23.70
C THR A 234 -6.37 10.18 22.23
N MET A 235 -7.32 10.33 21.29
CA MET A 235 -7.01 10.48 19.86
C MET A 235 -6.39 11.83 19.52
N THR A 236 -6.67 12.89 20.29
CA THR A 236 -6.03 14.19 20.11
C THR A 236 -4.58 14.23 20.62
N PHE A 237 -4.15 13.21 21.36
CA PHE A 237 -2.78 13.09 21.81
C PHE A 237 -1.90 12.44 20.74
N ASP A 238 -0.83 13.13 20.34
CA ASP A 238 0.21 12.57 19.48
C ASP A 238 1.47 12.24 20.30
N GLY A 239 2.11 11.13 19.96
CA GLY A 239 3.27 10.61 20.67
C GLY A 239 4.09 9.69 19.79
N THR A 240 5.41 9.74 19.92
CA THR A 240 6.29 8.93 19.07
C THR A 240 6.46 7.52 19.63
N ARG A 241 6.50 6.52 18.75
CA ARG A 241 6.74 5.10 19.12
C ARG A 241 8.11 4.87 19.77
N ASP A 242 9.10 5.69 19.43
CA ASP A 242 10.51 5.48 19.80
C ASP A 242 10.96 6.31 21.02
N THR A 243 10.20 7.36 21.39
CA THR A 243 10.46 8.16 22.59
C THR A 243 9.14 8.44 23.31
N PHE A 244 9.12 8.30 24.65
CA PHE A 244 8.00 8.69 25.51
C PHE A 244 7.86 10.23 25.56
N THR A 245 7.62 10.84 24.40
CA THR A 245 7.52 12.27 24.19
C THR A 245 6.12 12.58 23.73
N ALA A 246 5.43 13.44 24.48
CA ALA A 246 4.16 14.00 24.06
C ALA A 246 4.40 15.10 23.03
N VAL A 247 3.62 15.11 21.95
CA VAL A 247 3.71 16.09 20.87
C VAL A 247 2.45 16.94 20.85
N PHE A 248 2.62 18.26 20.87
CA PHE A 248 1.54 19.25 20.73
C PHE A 248 1.87 20.26 19.65
N GLU A 249 0.88 20.93 19.08
CA GLU A 249 1.14 21.99 18.09
C GLU A 249 1.84 23.19 18.75
N ASP A 250 1.33 23.61 19.91
CA ASP A 250 1.86 24.69 20.73
C ASP A 250 1.48 24.53 22.21
N ARG A 251 1.85 25.53 23.03
CA ARG A 251 1.53 25.52 24.48
C ARG A 251 0.05 25.73 24.78
N GLU A 252 -0.69 26.36 23.88
CA GLU A 252 -2.12 26.59 24.05
C GLU A 252 -2.90 25.31 23.80
N ASP A 253 -2.48 24.53 22.79
CA ASP A 253 -2.96 23.19 22.48
C ASP A 253 -2.70 22.22 23.65
N GLU A 254 -1.47 22.18 24.17
CA GLU A 254 -1.17 21.40 25.39
C GLU A 254 -2.08 21.82 26.55
N ALA A 255 -2.24 23.12 26.80
CA ALA A 255 -3.06 23.61 27.90
C ALA A 255 -4.55 23.25 27.72
N ARG A 256 -5.06 23.22 26.49
CA ARG A 256 -6.42 22.78 26.17
C ARG A 256 -6.58 21.28 26.42
N HIS A 257 -5.63 20.47 25.95
CA HIS A 257 -5.63 19.03 26.15
C HIS A 257 -5.58 18.66 27.64
N ARG A 258 -4.76 19.37 28.43
CA ARG A 258 -4.67 19.19 29.89
C ARG A 258 -5.97 19.54 30.59
N ARG A 259 -6.60 20.66 30.26
CA ARG A 259 -7.90 21.06 30.84
C ARG A 259 -8.98 20.01 30.60
N GLU A 260 -9.09 19.49 29.38
CA GLU A 260 -10.04 18.41 29.07
C GLU A 260 -9.74 17.15 29.91
N GLY A 261 -8.46 16.78 30.04
CA GLY A 261 -8.07 15.65 30.89
C GLY A 261 -8.43 15.85 32.37
N ASP A 262 -8.28 17.06 32.90
CA ASP A 262 -8.67 17.41 34.27
C ASP A 262 -10.19 17.29 34.47
N GLU A 263 -10.98 17.71 33.48
CA GLU A 263 -12.44 17.60 33.49
C GLU A 263 -12.89 16.14 33.44
N ILE A 264 -12.29 15.33 32.57
CA ILE A 264 -12.53 13.89 32.49
C ILE A 264 -12.19 13.22 33.83
N VAL A 265 -11.08 13.58 34.48
CA VAL A 265 -10.72 13.03 35.80
C VAL A 265 -11.73 13.41 36.88
N ALA A 266 -12.28 14.63 36.84
CA ALA A 266 -13.33 15.02 37.78
C ALA A 266 -14.59 14.14 37.64
N GLU A 267 -14.97 13.79 36.41
CA GLU A 267 -16.09 12.89 36.14
C GLU A 267 -15.78 11.43 36.49
N LEU A 268 -14.58 10.95 36.19
CA LEU A 268 -14.12 9.63 36.62
C LEU A 268 -14.18 9.48 38.14
N ARG A 269 -13.84 10.53 38.91
CA ARG A 269 -13.95 10.52 40.37
C ARG A 269 -15.39 10.37 40.87
N ALA A 270 -16.38 10.84 40.09
CA ALA A 270 -17.79 10.61 40.40
C ALA A 270 -18.21 9.15 40.16
N VAL A 271 -17.54 8.44 39.24
CA VAL A 271 -17.82 7.03 38.91
C VAL A 271 -17.08 6.06 39.84
N PHE A 272 -15.77 6.22 40.00
CA PHE A 272 -14.90 5.28 40.73
C PHE A 272 -14.63 5.69 42.19
N GLY A 273 -14.96 6.93 42.56
CA GLY A 273 -14.65 7.51 43.86
C GLY A 273 -13.38 8.37 43.84
N ALA A 274 -13.34 9.39 44.70
CA ALA A 274 -12.29 10.42 44.69
C ALA A 274 -10.87 9.87 44.89
N ASP A 275 -10.73 8.84 45.73
CA ASP A 275 -9.44 8.24 46.10
C ASP A 275 -8.98 7.15 45.11
N ASN A 276 -9.80 6.83 44.12
CA ASN A 276 -9.58 5.73 43.17
C ASN A 276 -9.22 6.20 41.76
N VAL A 277 -8.99 7.50 41.55
CA VAL A 277 -8.69 8.07 40.23
C VAL A 277 -7.41 8.91 40.26
N GLU A 278 -6.47 8.53 39.41
CA GLU A 278 -5.20 9.22 39.19
C GLU A 278 -5.15 9.92 37.83
N GLY A 279 -4.43 11.04 37.75
CA GLY A 279 -4.17 11.77 36.50
C GLY A 279 -4.91 13.10 36.35
N PRO A 280 -4.92 13.68 35.12
CA PRO A 280 -4.30 13.12 33.91
C PRO A 280 -2.76 13.08 34.02
N ILE A 281 -2.16 11.93 33.73
CA ILE A 281 -0.70 11.76 33.76
C ILE A 281 -0.16 11.88 32.34
N TYR A 282 0.89 12.67 32.16
CA TYR A 282 1.54 12.87 30.87
C TYR A 282 3.00 12.38 30.93
N PRO A 283 3.59 12.00 29.79
CA PRO A 283 5.03 11.78 29.71
C PRO A 283 5.82 13.00 30.18
N SER A 284 7.00 12.76 30.75
CA SER A 284 7.87 13.82 31.29
C SER A 284 8.52 14.69 30.21
N THR A 285 8.56 14.19 28.96
CA THR A 285 9.13 14.90 27.81
C THR A 285 7.99 15.41 26.93
N ILE A 286 8.05 16.69 26.57
CA ILE A 286 7.06 17.36 25.72
C ILE A 286 7.79 18.07 24.59
N ALA A 287 7.31 17.88 23.36
CA ALA A 287 7.77 18.55 22.16
C ALA A 287 6.63 19.37 21.55
N TYR A 288 6.97 20.52 20.95
CA TYR A 288 6.02 21.36 20.23
C TYR A 288 6.37 21.37 18.75
N VAL A 289 5.45 20.90 17.91
CA VAL A 289 5.63 20.75 16.45
C VAL A 289 4.54 21.55 15.76
N GLY A 290 4.70 22.87 15.80
CA GLY A 290 3.83 23.81 15.11
C GLY A 290 4.17 23.93 13.61
N PRO A 291 3.36 24.64 12.80
CA PRO A 291 3.60 24.81 11.36
C PRO A 291 4.96 25.46 11.02
N ASP A 292 5.54 26.20 11.98
CA ASP A 292 6.82 26.88 11.85
C ASP A 292 7.91 26.31 12.78
N ILE A 293 7.73 25.12 13.36
CA ILE A 293 8.68 24.53 14.32
C ILE A 293 8.96 23.06 13.96
N ASP A 294 10.24 22.68 13.82
CA ASP A 294 10.62 21.28 13.58
C ASP A 294 10.51 20.40 14.84
N ALA A 295 10.65 19.08 14.70
CA ALA A 295 10.57 18.12 15.80
C ALA A 295 11.61 18.34 16.93
N ASP A 296 12.65 19.14 16.66
CA ASP A 296 13.69 19.53 17.62
C ASP A 296 13.40 20.88 18.31
N GLY A 297 12.26 21.52 18.00
CA GLY A 297 11.84 22.80 18.57
C GLY A 297 12.46 24.03 17.89
N ASN A 298 13.09 23.88 16.73
CA ASN A 298 13.69 25.00 16.00
C ASN A 298 12.67 25.69 15.11
N THR A 299 12.70 27.03 15.09
CA THR A 299 11.86 27.81 14.16
C THR A 299 12.31 27.61 12.71
N LEU A 300 11.42 27.11 11.87
CA LEU A 300 11.62 26.99 10.44
C LEU A 300 11.67 28.41 9.83
N LYS A 301 12.85 28.85 9.38
CA LYS A 301 12.97 30.10 8.62
C LYS A 301 12.35 29.90 7.24
N ALA A 302 11.44 30.80 6.86
CA ALA A 302 10.95 30.87 5.50
C ALA A 302 12.13 30.99 4.50
N PRO A 303 12.09 30.31 3.35
CA PRO A 303 13.13 30.46 2.34
C PRO A 303 13.20 31.92 1.88
N GLU A 304 14.41 32.49 1.91
CA GLU A 304 14.65 33.83 1.33
C GLU A 304 14.24 33.80 -0.15
N THR A 305 13.33 34.68 -0.54
CA THR A 305 12.83 34.83 -1.92
C THR A 305 13.69 35.80 -2.70
#